data_AF-A0A920J9W4-F1
#
_entry.id   AF-A0A920J9W4-F1
#
_cell.length_a   1.000
_cell.length_b   1.000
_cell.length_c   1.000
_cell.angle_alpha   90.00
_cell.angle_beta   90.00
_cell.angle_gamma   90.00
#
_symmetry.space_group_name_H-M   'P 1'
#
loop_
_entity.id
_entity.type
_entity.pdbx_description
1 polymer ?
#
loop_
_entity_poly.entity_id
_entity_poly.type
_entity_poly.pdbx_seq_one_letter_code
_entity_poly.pdbx_strand_id
1 'polypeptide(L)'
;MISIPDLKIRLILVTEDVQKAINDICISNIDAWFLDGFDPKKNPEMWTEDVLKAVFDLSSSDSSFSSFTSVGRIRRALLENGFEVNKVPGFGTKRHRIVGRKFEENKKSNEIKKIAILGAGLSGSNLAFNLANSNIEVDVYDALDDLSKGSSGGPIASMYPKFSLDNSPRSKFLIASYFFSLNFYIKTLGFENTGLLFYGSDEIKDKWISKILTLKRDDLFELLSDDELEDLLGVSEIKKALHVKKGLFLQPLELKKKLLEHRFIKIILNEKFVSFTEEKNKVEVHFKSGLSKSYDALAVCTGKGLKDFNDNLKVSYGQMAGISNKDLFNIKMPLNHQDILFQK
;
A
#
# COMPACT_ATOMS: atom_id res chain seq x y z
N MET A 1 1.05 2.62 -8.09
CA MET A 1 2.02 3.59 -7.56
C MET A 1 3.41 3.13 -7.92
N ILE A 2 4.25 4.02 -8.43
CA ILE A 2 5.63 3.76 -8.85
C ILE A 2 6.51 4.68 -8.00
N SER A 3 7.49 4.10 -7.30
CA SER A 3 8.47 4.86 -6.53
C SER A 3 9.77 4.97 -7.34
N ILE A 4 10.35 6.17 -7.40
CA ILE A 4 11.64 6.46 -8.05
C ILE A 4 12.54 7.09 -6.96
N PRO A 5 13.19 6.26 -6.11
CA PRO A 5 13.89 6.73 -4.91
C PRO A 5 15.01 7.72 -5.21
N ASP A 6 15.78 7.48 -6.28
CA ASP A 6 16.93 8.32 -6.64
C ASP A 6 16.55 9.78 -6.95
N LEU A 7 15.34 9.99 -7.45
CA LEU A 7 14.78 11.32 -7.73
C LEU A 7 13.90 11.84 -6.59
N LYS A 8 13.68 11.05 -5.54
CA LYS A 8 12.68 11.31 -4.48
C LYS A 8 11.28 11.55 -5.04
N ILE A 9 10.93 10.85 -6.12
CA ILE A 9 9.63 10.98 -6.80
C ILE A 9 8.75 9.78 -6.49
N ARG A 10 7.46 10.06 -6.25
CA ARG A 10 6.39 9.05 -6.20
C ARG A 10 5.37 9.39 -7.28
N LEU A 11 5.14 8.45 -8.19
CA LEU A 11 4.15 8.56 -9.24
C LEU A 11 2.92 7.71 -8.91
N ILE A 12 1.75 8.35 -8.88
CA ILE A 12 0.46 7.65 -8.81
C ILE A 12 -0.12 7.67 -10.22
N LEU A 13 -0.05 6.52 -10.89
CA LEU A 13 -0.69 6.32 -12.19
C LEU A 13 -2.09 5.76 -11.99
N VAL A 14 -3.10 6.49 -12.47
CA VAL A 14 -4.51 6.07 -12.45
C VAL A 14 -4.93 5.72 -13.88
N THR A 15 -5.31 4.47 -14.09
CA THR A 15 -5.77 3.96 -15.39
C THR A 15 -7.28 3.81 -15.37
N GLU A 16 -7.99 4.88 -15.68
CA GLU A 16 -9.45 4.96 -15.68
C GLU A 16 -9.88 6.17 -16.52
N ASP A 17 -11.16 6.25 -16.87
CA ASP A 17 -11.76 7.49 -17.38
C ASP A 17 -11.51 8.67 -16.41
N VAL A 18 -11.21 9.86 -16.93
CA VAL A 18 -10.81 11.02 -16.12
C VAL A 18 -11.93 11.52 -15.20
N GLN A 19 -13.18 11.52 -15.66
CA GLN A 19 -14.31 11.99 -14.86
C GLN A 19 -14.53 11.05 -13.68
N LYS A 20 -14.36 9.75 -13.89
CA LYS A 20 -14.43 8.79 -12.79
C LYS A 20 -13.20 8.86 -11.88
N ALA A 21 -12.01 8.89 -12.47
CA ALA A 21 -10.74 8.90 -11.74
C ALA A 21 -10.62 10.09 -10.79
N ILE A 22 -10.96 11.30 -11.24
CA ILE A 22 -10.79 12.52 -10.45
C ILE A 22 -11.78 12.58 -9.26
N ASN A 23 -12.91 11.90 -9.36
CA ASN A 23 -13.88 11.79 -8.28
C ASN A 23 -13.54 10.66 -7.29
N ASP A 24 -12.92 9.58 -7.77
CA ASP A 24 -12.54 8.43 -6.95
C ASP A 24 -11.18 8.59 -6.25
N ILE A 25 -10.37 9.59 -6.64
CA ILE A 25 -9.02 9.75 -6.11
C ILE A 25 -9.04 10.37 -4.70
N CYS A 26 -8.50 9.65 -3.72
CA CYS A 26 -8.33 10.16 -2.35
C CYS A 26 -7.04 10.98 -2.19
N ILE A 27 -6.80 11.94 -3.09
CA ILE A 27 -5.69 12.90 -3.01
C ILE A 27 -6.30 14.29 -2.96
N SER A 28 -5.76 15.16 -2.11
CA SER A 28 -6.13 16.57 -2.01
C SER A 28 -4.88 17.43 -1.90
N ASN A 29 -5.06 18.76 -1.87
CA ASN A 29 -3.99 19.74 -1.76
C ASN A 29 -2.98 19.66 -2.92
N ILE A 30 -3.47 19.56 -4.15
CA ILE A 30 -2.61 19.56 -5.34
C ILE A 30 -2.08 20.97 -5.60
N ASP A 31 -0.76 21.13 -5.60
CA ASP A 31 -0.10 22.44 -5.75
C ASP A 31 0.04 22.90 -7.21
N ALA A 32 0.04 21.96 -8.15
CA ALA A 32 0.19 22.27 -9.56
C ALA A 32 -0.56 21.27 -10.44
N TRP A 33 -1.36 21.80 -11.37
CA TRP A 33 -2.08 21.05 -12.39
C TRP A 33 -1.47 21.25 -13.77
N PHE A 34 -1.16 20.13 -14.42
CA PHE A 34 -0.85 20.09 -15.85
C PHE A 34 -2.10 19.59 -16.57
N LEU A 35 -2.95 20.54 -16.98
CA LEU A 35 -4.20 20.25 -17.68
C LEU A 35 -3.88 20.00 -19.15
N ASP A 36 -3.47 18.78 -19.45
CA ASP A 36 -3.01 18.36 -20.77
C ASP A 36 -3.81 17.16 -21.30
N GLY A 37 -4.02 17.13 -22.61
CA GLY A 37 -4.90 16.18 -23.28
C GLY A 37 -5.06 16.49 -24.76
N PHE A 38 -5.96 15.79 -25.45
CA PHE A 38 -6.27 16.14 -26.83
C PHE A 38 -7.00 17.49 -26.92
N ASP A 39 -6.99 18.09 -28.12
CA ASP A 39 -7.78 19.28 -28.43
C ASP A 39 -9.21 19.11 -27.85
N PRO A 40 -9.76 20.10 -27.12
CA PRO A 40 -11.09 19.98 -26.52
C PRO A 40 -12.23 19.65 -27.47
N LYS A 41 -12.04 19.84 -28.79
CA LYS A 41 -12.98 19.37 -29.82
C LYS A 41 -12.88 17.87 -30.08
N LYS A 42 -11.68 17.29 -29.92
CA LYS A 42 -11.39 15.86 -30.14
C LYS A 42 -11.63 15.00 -28.91
N ASN A 43 -11.52 15.58 -27.71
CA ASN A 43 -11.79 14.90 -26.44
C ASN A 43 -12.60 15.80 -25.50
N PRO A 44 -13.90 16.03 -25.78
CA PRO A 44 -14.72 16.94 -24.98
C PRO A 44 -14.97 16.44 -23.54
N GLU A 45 -14.99 15.12 -23.34
CA GLU A 45 -15.29 14.45 -22.06
C GLU A 45 -14.27 14.79 -20.97
N MET A 46 -13.00 15.03 -21.34
CA MET A 46 -11.97 15.51 -20.42
C MET A 46 -12.19 16.93 -19.91
N TRP A 47 -12.97 17.75 -20.63
CA TRP A 47 -13.14 19.18 -20.35
C TRP A 47 -14.58 19.52 -19.94
N THR A 48 -15.23 18.60 -19.23
CA THR A 48 -16.56 18.82 -18.64
C THR A 48 -16.45 19.77 -17.44
N GLU A 49 -17.56 20.41 -17.09
CA GLU A 49 -17.64 21.27 -15.91
C GLU A 49 -17.32 20.51 -14.63
N ASP A 50 -17.81 19.26 -14.51
CA ASP A 50 -17.52 18.37 -13.38
C ASP A 50 -16.02 18.12 -13.20
N VAL A 51 -15.30 17.82 -14.28
CA VAL A 51 -13.84 17.60 -14.22
C VAL A 51 -13.11 18.87 -13.80
N LEU A 52 -13.47 20.02 -14.40
CA LEU A 52 -12.85 21.30 -14.08
C LEU A 52 -13.18 21.76 -12.65
N LYS A 53 -14.34 21.39 -12.12
CA LYS A 53 -14.73 21.65 -10.73
C LYS A 53 -13.92 20.77 -9.78
N ALA A 54 -13.80 19.47 -10.08
CA ALA A 54 -12.99 18.56 -9.28
C ALA A 54 -11.51 19.00 -9.24
N VAL A 55 -10.97 19.52 -10.35
CA VAL A 55 -9.63 20.16 -10.36
C VAL A 55 -9.53 21.28 -9.32
N PHE A 56 -10.52 22.17 -9.24
CA PHE A 56 -10.54 23.25 -8.25
C PHE A 56 -10.69 22.73 -6.81
N ASP A 57 -11.59 21.77 -6.59
CA ASP A 57 -11.88 21.20 -5.27
C ASP A 57 -10.65 20.47 -4.68
N LEU A 58 -9.89 19.79 -5.52
CA LEU A 58 -8.69 19.05 -5.13
C LEU A 58 -7.43 19.94 -5.01
N SER A 59 -7.50 21.19 -5.46
CA SER A 59 -6.39 22.14 -5.45
C SER A 59 -6.09 22.68 -4.04
N SER A 60 -4.79 22.78 -3.70
CA SER A 60 -4.35 23.54 -2.52
C SER A 60 -4.67 25.04 -2.68
N SER A 61 -4.60 25.80 -1.58
CA SER A 61 -5.06 27.19 -1.55
C SER A 61 -4.20 28.17 -2.36
N ASP A 62 -2.99 27.79 -2.77
CA ASP A 62 -2.10 28.54 -3.68
C ASP A 62 -1.77 27.72 -4.93
N SER A 63 -2.66 26.79 -5.29
CA SER A 63 -2.45 25.89 -6.43
C SER A 63 -2.39 26.66 -7.73
N SER A 64 -1.51 26.22 -8.63
CA SER A 64 -1.42 26.73 -9.99
C SER A 64 -1.90 25.71 -11.01
N PHE A 65 -2.32 26.19 -12.19
CA PHE A 65 -2.50 25.31 -13.33
C PHE A 65 -1.92 25.93 -14.61
N SER A 66 -1.61 25.06 -15.55
CA SER A 66 -1.34 25.45 -16.93
C SER A 66 -2.06 24.52 -17.90
N SER A 67 -2.50 25.07 -19.04
CA SER A 67 -3.04 24.29 -20.13
C SER A 67 -2.65 24.87 -21.48
N PHE A 68 -2.42 24.01 -22.47
CA PHE A 68 -2.16 24.46 -23.84
C PHE A 68 -3.37 25.09 -24.51
N THR A 69 -4.59 24.78 -24.06
CA THR A 69 -5.82 25.24 -24.70
C THR A 69 -6.15 26.65 -24.28
N SER A 70 -6.70 27.47 -25.18
CA SER A 70 -7.22 28.80 -24.85
C SER A 70 -8.69 28.95 -25.26
N VAL A 71 -9.42 27.84 -25.30
CA VAL A 71 -10.83 27.79 -25.69
C VAL A 71 -11.67 28.54 -24.65
N GLY A 72 -12.55 29.42 -25.13
CA GLY A 72 -13.33 30.33 -24.27
C GLY A 72 -14.25 29.65 -23.26
N ARG A 73 -14.82 28.47 -23.59
CA ARG A 73 -15.67 27.70 -22.64
C ARG A 73 -14.88 27.21 -21.42
N ILE A 74 -13.69 26.66 -21.65
CA ILE A 74 -12.82 26.11 -20.58
C ILE A 74 -12.34 27.24 -19.68
N ARG A 75 -11.92 28.36 -20.27
CA ARG A 75 -11.52 29.55 -19.50
C ARG A 75 -12.65 30.06 -18.60
N ARG A 76 -13.89 30.12 -19.11
CA ARG A 76 -15.05 30.57 -18.32
C ARG A 76 -15.36 29.61 -17.18
N ALA A 77 -15.41 28.31 -17.44
CA ALA A 77 -15.64 27.30 -16.40
C ALA A 77 -14.58 27.37 -15.27
N LEU A 78 -13.29 27.54 -15.62
CA LEU A 78 -12.23 27.69 -14.62
C LEU A 78 -12.38 28.97 -13.78
N LEU A 79 -12.79 30.09 -14.40
CA LEU A 79 -13.09 31.33 -13.68
C LEU A 79 -14.29 31.17 -12.75
N GLU A 80 -15.36 30.52 -13.23
CA GLU A 80 -16.60 30.26 -12.48
C GLU A 80 -16.36 29.35 -11.27
N ASN A 81 -15.42 28.41 -11.36
CA ASN A 81 -14.98 27.57 -10.25
C ASN A 81 -14.11 28.32 -9.21
N GLY A 82 -13.63 29.53 -9.52
CA GLY A 82 -12.87 30.36 -8.59
C GLY A 82 -11.37 30.48 -8.86
N PHE A 83 -10.86 29.95 -9.98
CA PHE A 83 -9.48 30.26 -10.38
C PHE A 83 -9.36 31.68 -10.94
N GLU A 84 -8.25 32.34 -10.66
CA GLU A 84 -7.78 33.45 -11.48
C GLU A 84 -7.16 32.92 -12.77
N VAL A 85 -7.68 33.31 -13.94
CA VAL A 85 -7.25 32.75 -15.23
C VAL A 85 -6.72 33.82 -16.19
N ASN A 86 -5.44 33.69 -16.53
CA ASN A 86 -4.73 34.57 -17.44
C ASN A 86 -4.47 33.89 -18.79
N LYS A 87 -4.74 34.61 -19.88
CA LYS A 87 -4.39 34.20 -21.24
C LYS A 87 -3.02 34.76 -21.57
N VAL A 88 -2.05 33.88 -21.82
CA VAL A 88 -0.64 34.25 -22.07
C VAL A 88 -0.19 33.79 -23.46
N PRO A 89 0.90 34.32 -24.03
CA PRO A 89 1.45 33.83 -25.29
C PRO A 89 1.68 32.32 -25.25
N GLY A 90 1.30 31.64 -26.33
CA GLY A 90 1.52 30.20 -26.48
C GLY A 90 2.96 29.88 -26.89
N PHE A 91 3.31 28.59 -26.86
CA PHE A 91 4.62 28.12 -27.30
C PHE A 91 4.61 27.74 -28.78
N GLY A 92 5.69 28.05 -29.50
CA GLY A 92 5.84 27.73 -30.92
C GLY A 92 4.78 28.42 -31.79
N THR A 93 4.02 27.63 -32.55
CA THR A 93 2.97 28.13 -33.46
C THR A 93 1.65 28.47 -32.75
N LYS A 94 1.49 28.10 -31.46
CA LYS A 94 0.27 28.42 -30.71
C LYS A 94 0.24 29.88 -30.31
N ARG A 95 -0.80 30.60 -30.73
CA ARG A 95 -0.98 32.02 -30.39
C ARG A 95 -1.09 32.27 -28.89
N HIS A 96 -1.86 31.45 -28.19
CA HIS A 96 -2.14 31.65 -26.76
C HIS A 96 -2.26 30.32 -26.03
N ARG A 97 -2.04 30.37 -24.71
CA ARG A 97 -2.32 29.31 -23.74
C ARG A 97 -2.95 29.93 -22.49
N ILE A 98 -3.45 29.12 -21.56
CA ILE A 98 -3.96 29.62 -20.27
C ILE A 98 -3.09 29.14 -19.12
N VAL A 99 -2.95 30.03 -18.15
CA VAL A 99 -2.38 29.74 -16.84
C VAL A 99 -3.30 30.33 -15.79
N GLY A 100 -3.31 29.77 -14.60
CA GLY A 100 -4.10 30.33 -13.52
C GLY A 100 -3.66 29.88 -12.14
N ARG A 101 -4.25 30.50 -11.13
CA ARG A 101 -3.98 30.25 -9.72
C ARG A 101 -5.26 30.27 -8.90
N LYS A 102 -5.31 29.43 -7.88
CA LYS A 102 -6.28 29.51 -6.80
C LYS A 102 -5.63 30.34 -5.70
N PHE A 103 -6.36 31.32 -5.18
CA PHE A 103 -5.95 32.07 -4.00
C PHE A 103 -7.06 31.96 -2.95
N GLU A 104 -6.85 31.08 -1.99
CA GLU A 104 -7.66 31.00 -0.78
C GLU A 104 -6.79 31.27 0.44
N GLU A 105 -7.34 31.90 1.48
CA GLU A 105 -6.64 32.01 2.75
C GLU A 105 -6.31 30.60 3.26
N ASN A 106 -5.02 30.33 3.49
CA ASN A 106 -4.53 29.05 3.97
C ASN A 106 -5.21 28.71 5.31
N LYS A 107 -6.17 27.78 5.29
CA LYS A 107 -6.62 27.12 6.52
C LYS A 107 -5.41 26.34 7.02
N LYS A 108 -4.79 26.80 8.12
CA LYS A 108 -3.69 26.09 8.77
C LYS A 108 -4.13 24.67 9.06
N SER A 109 -3.66 23.70 8.27
CA SER A 109 -3.78 22.29 8.60
C SER A 109 -2.95 22.03 9.85
N ASN A 110 -3.49 21.31 10.83
CA ASN A 110 -2.69 20.85 11.96
C ASN A 110 -1.62 19.88 11.45
N GLU A 111 -0.38 20.33 11.42
CA GLU A 111 0.76 19.51 11.02
C GLU A 111 1.02 18.43 12.07
N ILE A 112 1.01 17.16 11.64
CA ILE A 112 1.33 16.02 12.51
C ILE A 112 2.86 15.91 12.60
N LYS A 113 3.42 16.16 13.78
CA LYS A 113 4.86 16.05 14.05
C LYS A 113 5.20 14.83 14.89
N LYS A 114 4.26 14.41 15.74
CA LYS A 114 4.43 13.26 16.62
C LYS A 114 3.15 12.44 16.76
N ILE A 115 3.26 11.13 16.56
CA ILE A 115 2.15 10.18 16.59
C ILE A 115 2.41 9.03 17.56
N ALA A 116 1.36 8.55 18.23
CA ALA A 116 1.36 7.27 18.92
C ALA A 116 0.78 6.18 18.02
N ILE A 117 1.45 5.02 17.95
CA ILE A 117 0.94 3.83 17.27
C ILE A 117 0.75 2.72 18.30
N LEU A 118 -0.47 2.20 18.40
CA LEU A 118 -0.80 1.09 19.29
C LEU A 118 -0.68 -0.25 18.56
N GLY A 119 0.37 -1.00 18.85
CA GLY A 119 0.67 -2.32 18.29
C GLY A 119 1.90 -2.30 17.41
N ALA A 120 2.91 -3.10 17.78
CA ALA A 120 4.15 -3.30 17.05
C ALA A 120 4.07 -4.52 16.11
N GLY A 121 2.87 -4.88 15.63
CA GLY A 121 2.68 -5.89 14.58
C GLY A 121 3.06 -5.35 13.19
N LEU A 122 2.91 -6.17 12.14
CA LEU A 122 3.27 -5.75 10.77
C LEU A 122 2.60 -4.45 10.33
N SER A 123 1.32 -4.23 10.66
CA SER A 123 0.61 -2.99 10.31
C SER A 123 1.26 -1.76 10.97
N GLY A 124 1.44 -1.81 12.29
CA GLY A 124 2.03 -0.71 13.04
C GLY A 124 3.49 -0.44 12.68
N SER A 125 4.29 -1.49 12.48
CA SER A 125 5.69 -1.33 12.04
C SER A 125 5.80 -0.71 10.64
N ASN A 126 4.95 -1.11 9.68
CA ASN A 126 4.94 -0.48 8.35
C ASN A 126 4.48 0.98 8.41
N LEU A 127 3.47 1.29 9.22
CA LEU A 127 3.01 2.67 9.42
C LEU A 127 4.12 3.53 10.05
N ALA A 128 4.75 3.03 11.11
CA ALA A 128 5.88 3.69 11.78
C ALA A 128 7.01 4.00 10.80
N PHE A 129 7.43 3.00 10.01
CA PHE A 129 8.47 3.17 8.99
C PHE A 129 8.15 4.30 8.00
N ASN A 130 6.94 4.34 7.45
CA ASN A 130 6.57 5.34 6.44
C ASN A 130 6.44 6.75 7.03
N LEU A 131 5.89 6.89 8.24
CA LEU A 131 5.80 8.17 8.93
C LEU A 131 7.19 8.69 9.33
N ALA A 132 8.04 7.81 9.86
CA ALA A 132 9.38 8.17 10.27
C ALA A 132 10.27 8.58 9.09
N ASN A 133 10.13 7.95 7.92
CA ASN A 133 10.78 8.39 6.67
C ASN A 133 10.24 9.73 6.14
N SER A 134 9.12 10.20 6.67
CA SER A 134 8.54 11.52 6.41
C SER A 134 8.90 12.53 7.52
N ASN A 135 9.90 12.21 8.37
CA ASN A 135 10.37 13.00 9.52
C ASN A 135 9.33 13.22 10.63
N ILE A 136 8.33 12.35 10.75
CA ILE A 136 7.37 12.37 11.85
C ILE A 136 7.93 11.50 12.98
N GLU A 137 7.92 12.01 14.21
CA GLU A 137 8.28 11.24 15.40
C GLU A 137 7.19 10.20 15.72
N VAL A 138 7.59 8.97 15.99
CA VAL A 138 6.67 7.85 16.23
C VAL A 138 7.03 7.16 17.53
N ASP A 139 6.09 7.13 18.47
CA ASP A 139 6.15 6.23 19.62
C ASP A 139 5.26 5.01 19.34
N VAL A 140 5.87 3.83 19.20
CA VAL A 140 5.17 2.55 18.97
C VAL A 140 5.02 1.82 20.30
N TYR A 141 3.79 1.67 20.76
CA TYR A 141 3.44 0.99 22.00
C TYR A 141 2.99 -0.44 21.73
N ASP A 142 3.42 -1.41 22.53
CA ASP A 142 2.84 -2.74 22.52
C ASP A 142 2.59 -3.25 23.94
N ALA A 143 1.49 -3.96 24.13
CA ALA A 143 1.15 -4.59 25.40
C ALA A 143 2.01 -5.82 25.69
N LEU A 144 2.63 -6.39 24.65
CA LEU A 144 3.54 -7.51 24.74
C LEU A 144 4.95 -7.02 25.13
N ASP A 145 5.70 -7.89 25.79
CA ASP A 145 7.08 -7.71 26.24
C ASP A 145 8.12 -7.96 25.14
N ASP A 146 7.74 -8.60 24.03
CA ASP A 146 8.67 -8.99 22.98
C ASP A 146 8.04 -8.93 21.57
N LEU A 147 8.82 -8.46 20.60
CA LEU A 147 8.39 -8.34 19.20
C LEU A 147 8.17 -9.68 18.51
N SER A 148 8.60 -10.82 19.05
CA SER A 148 8.31 -12.15 18.49
C SER A 148 6.91 -12.66 18.86
N LYS A 149 6.13 -11.92 19.65
CA LYS A 149 4.80 -12.34 20.09
C LYS A 149 3.67 -11.75 19.23
N GLY A 150 2.46 -12.23 19.46
CA GLY A 150 1.24 -11.80 18.74
C GLY A 150 1.08 -12.46 17.36
N SER A 151 0.09 -12.01 16.59
CA SER A 151 -0.24 -12.62 15.28
C SER A 151 0.87 -12.46 14.23
N SER A 152 1.71 -11.45 14.37
CA SER A 152 2.90 -11.23 13.52
C SER A 152 4.18 -11.79 14.16
N GLY A 153 4.03 -12.73 15.11
CA GLY A 153 5.13 -13.37 15.84
C GLY A 153 5.58 -14.71 15.25
N GLY A 154 4.89 -15.19 14.22
CA GLY A 154 5.24 -16.44 13.54
C GLY A 154 6.69 -16.45 13.07
N PRO A 155 7.34 -17.62 13.02
CA PRO A 155 8.73 -17.72 12.58
C PRO A 155 8.87 -17.38 11.10
N ILE A 156 7.84 -17.66 10.29
CA ILE A 156 7.86 -17.58 8.84
C ILE A 156 6.49 -17.12 8.32
N ALA A 157 6.50 -16.37 7.23
CA ALA A 157 5.34 -16.01 6.44
C ALA A 157 5.67 -16.14 4.93
N SER A 158 4.66 -16.47 4.13
CA SER A 158 4.75 -16.36 2.68
C SER A 158 3.92 -15.18 2.18
N MET A 159 4.43 -14.51 1.15
CA MET A 159 3.71 -13.51 0.40
C MET A 159 3.64 -13.93 -1.06
N TYR A 160 2.43 -13.93 -1.60
CA TYR A 160 2.15 -14.32 -2.98
C TYR A 160 0.90 -13.58 -3.50
N PRO A 161 0.72 -13.49 -4.82
CA PRO A 161 -0.42 -12.82 -5.40
C PRO A 161 -1.71 -13.62 -5.15
N LYS A 162 -2.58 -13.13 -4.28
CA LYS A 162 -3.91 -13.71 -4.06
C LYS A 162 -4.92 -13.14 -5.06
N PHE A 163 -4.70 -13.40 -6.34
CA PHE A 163 -5.53 -12.84 -7.41
C PHE A 163 -6.88 -13.55 -7.50
N SER A 164 -7.91 -12.77 -7.81
CA SER A 164 -9.18 -13.29 -8.33
C SER A 164 -9.33 -12.87 -9.80
N LEU A 165 -10.09 -13.64 -10.57
CA LEU A 165 -10.37 -13.31 -11.98
C LEU A 165 -11.47 -12.25 -12.14
N ASP A 166 -12.04 -11.77 -11.04
CA ASP A 166 -13.06 -10.72 -11.08
C ASP A 166 -12.42 -9.33 -11.10
N ASN A 167 -13.19 -8.34 -11.54
CA ASN A 167 -12.81 -6.93 -11.55
C ASN A 167 -13.31 -6.17 -10.31
N SER A 168 -13.54 -6.88 -9.19
CA SER A 168 -14.04 -6.26 -7.96
C SER A 168 -13.03 -5.27 -7.36
N PRO A 169 -13.48 -4.29 -6.55
CA PRO A 169 -12.59 -3.41 -5.80
C PRO A 169 -11.55 -4.18 -4.97
N ARG A 170 -11.94 -5.32 -4.40
CA ARG A 170 -11.04 -6.21 -3.66
C ARG A 170 -9.93 -6.77 -4.55
N SER A 171 -10.25 -7.24 -5.76
CA SER A 171 -9.25 -7.77 -6.70
C SER A 171 -8.24 -6.69 -7.08
N LYS A 172 -8.72 -5.50 -7.46
CA LYS A 172 -7.88 -4.34 -7.78
C LYS A 172 -6.97 -3.96 -6.61
N PHE A 173 -7.52 -3.93 -5.39
CA PHE A 173 -6.76 -3.64 -4.17
C PHE A 173 -5.66 -4.69 -3.91
N LEU A 174 -5.97 -5.98 -4.04
CA LEU A 174 -5.01 -7.06 -3.82
C LEU A 174 -3.88 -7.02 -4.84
N ILE A 175 -4.18 -6.78 -6.12
CA ILE A 175 -3.17 -6.65 -7.18
C ILE A 175 -2.25 -5.46 -6.89
N ALA A 176 -2.83 -4.28 -6.64
CA ALA A 176 -2.05 -3.07 -6.36
C ALA A 176 -1.19 -3.23 -5.10
N SER A 177 -1.77 -3.76 -4.01
CA SER A 177 -1.06 -3.98 -2.75
C SER A 177 0.05 -5.00 -2.90
N TYR A 178 -0.18 -6.11 -3.60
CA TYR A 178 0.82 -7.14 -3.83
C TYR A 178 2.06 -6.58 -4.55
N PHE A 179 1.88 -5.89 -5.67
CA PHE A 179 3.02 -5.32 -6.40
C PHE A 179 3.71 -4.18 -5.65
N PHE A 180 2.95 -3.39 -4.89
CA PHE A 180 3.53 -2.39 -4.00
C PHE A 180 4.41 -3.04 -2.93
N SER A 181 3.86 -4.00 -2.17
CA SER A 181 4.56 -4.72 -1.11
C SER A 181 5.77 -5.50 -1.64
N LEU A 182 5.67 -6.13 -2.81
CA LEU A 182 6.77 -6.89 -3.41
C LEU A 182 7.96 -5.97 -3.71
N ASN A 183 7.70 -4.84 -4.38
CA ASN A 183 8.74 -3.86 -4.66
C ASN A 183 9.28 -3.24 -3.37
N PHE A 184 8.42 -2.94 -2.39
CA PHE A 184 8.83 -2.39 -1.11
C PHE A 184 9.77 -3.35 -0.36
N TYR A 185 9.40 -4.61 -0.21
CA TYR A 185 10.23 -5.58 0.50
C TYR A 185 11.55 -5.86 -0.22
N ILE A 186 11.54 -6.01 -1.54
CA ILE A 186 12.76 -6.28 -2.31
C ILE A 186 13.65 -5.04 -2.42
N LYS A 187 13.12 -3.94 -2.96
CA LYS A 187 13.92 -2.76 -3.32
C LYS A 187 14.21 -1.86 -2.13
N THR A 188 13.29 -1.75 -1.17
CA THR A 188 13.46 -0.85 -0.02
C THR A 188 14.08 -1.57 1.17
N LEU A 189 13.66 -2.80 1.46
CA LEU A 189 14.12 -3.54 2.64
C LEU A 189 15.17 -4.62 2.34
N GLY A 190 15.49 -4.86 1.06
CA GLY A 190 16.52 -5.79 0.63
C GLY A 190 16.18 -7.27 0.87
N PHE A 191 14.90 -7.65 0.82
CA PHE A 191 14.52 -9.07 0.85
C PHE A 191 14.70 -9.72 -0.52
N GLU A 192 15.06 -10.99 -0.54
CA GLU A 192 15.23 -11.74 -1.77
C GLU A 192 13.90 -12.28 -2.30
N ASN A 193 13.72 -12.23 -3.62
CA ASN A 193 12.61 -12.90 -4.28
C ASN A 193 12.89 -14.41 -4.31
N THR A 194 12.25 -15.13 -3.41
CA THR A 194 12.43 -16.58 -3.22
C THR A 194 11.50 -17.41 -4.10
N GLY A 195 10.46 -16.80 -4.68
CA GLY A 195 9.40 -17.53 -5.36
C GLY A 195 8.56 -18.35 -4.37
N LEU A 196 7.59 -19.10 -4.90
CA LEU A 196 6.90 -20.18 -4.17
C LEU A 196 6.29 -21.20 -5.14
N LEU A 197 6.04 -22.41 -4.66
CA LEU A 197 5.29 -23.43 -5.39
C LEU A 197 3.90 -23.60 -4.82
N PHE A 198 2.89 -23.68 -5.69
CA PHE A 198 1.59 -24.23 -5.36
C PHE A 198 1.48 -25.65 -5.88
N TYR A 199 1.50 -26.61 -4.96
CA TYR A 199 1.32 -28.01 -5.29
C TYR A 199 -0.16 -28.33 -5.55
N GLY A 200 -0.45 -28.95 -6.69
CA GLY A 200 -1.77 -29.45 -7.07
C GLY A 200 -1.90 -30.94 -6.82
N SER A 201 -2.51 -31.33 -5.70
CA SER A 201 -2.84 -32.73 -5.38
C SER A 201 -4.33 -33.01 -5.24
N ASP A 202 -5.17 -31.97 -5.38
CA ASP A 202 -6.62 -32.09 -5.28
C ASP A 202 -7.32 -31.34 -6.43
N GLU A 203 -8.53 -31.78 -6.75
CA GLU A 203 -9.32 -31.21 -7.85
C GLU A 203 -9.60 -29.71 -7.68
N ILE A 204 -9.66 -29.22 -6.44
CA ILE A 204 -9.97 -27.82 -6.14
C ILE A 204 -8.78 -26.95 -6.54
N LYS A 205 -7.56 -27.36 -6.16
CA LYS A 205 -6.33 -26.68 -6.57
C LYS A 205 -6.07 -26.79 -8.04
N ASP A 206 -6.34 -27.93 -8.66
CA ASP A 206 -6.20 -28.07 -10.11
C ASP A 206 -7.10 -27.11 -10.88
N LYS A 207 -8.36 -26.97 -10.43
CA LYS A 207 -9.28 -25.96 -10.98
C LYS A 207 -8.75 -24.55 -10.74
N TRP A 208 -8.19 -24.26 -9.57
CA TRP A 208 -7.60 -22.96 -9.27
C TRP A 208 -6.36 -22.64 -10.12
N ILE A 209 -5.42 -23.58 -10.29
CA ILE A 209 -4.23 -23.44 -11.14
C ILE A 209 -4.68 -23.19 -12.59
N SER A 210 -5.60 -24.01 -13.11
CA SER A 210 -6.14 -23.83 -14.46
C SER A 210 -6.75 -22.44 -14.64
N LYS A 211 -7.50 -21.97 -13.63
CA LYS A 211 -8.10 -20.63 -13.60
C LYS A 211 -7.04 -19.52 -13.58
N ILE A 212 -5.99 -19.64 -12.77
CA ILE A 212 -4.89 -18.66 -12.70
C ILE A 212 -4.13 -18.58 -14.04
N LEU A 213 -3.88 -19.72 -14.69
CA LEU A 213 -3.18 -19.74 -15.99
C LEU A 213 -3.95 -19.01 -17.10
N THR A 214 -5.27 -18.87 -17.00
CA THR A 214 -6.05 -18.04 -17.93
C THR A 214 -5.68 -16.56 -17.92
N LEU A 215 -5.00 -16.08 -16.88
CA LEU A 215 -4.50 -14.70 -16.79
C LEU A 215 -3.38 -14.42 -17.81
N LYS A 216 -2.73 -15.46 -18.36
CA LYS A 216 -1.59 -15.33 -19.29
C LYS A 216 -0.49 -14.41 -18.75
N ARG A 217 -0.16 -14.59 -17.46
CA ARG A 217 0.86 -13.83 -16.74
C ARG A 217 2.11 -14.67 -16.58
N ASP A 218 2.76 -14.98 -17.69
CA ASP A 218 3.96 -15.83 -17.74
C ASP A 218 5.16 -15.19 -17.01
N ASP A 219 5.09 -13.88 -16.76
CA ASP A 219 6.00 -13.14 -15.89
C ASP A 219 5.81 -13.41 -14.39
N LEU A 220 4.74 -14.10 -14.01
CA LEU A 220 4.39 -14.45 -12.63
C LEU A 220 4.24 -15.96 -12.42
N PHE A 221 3.61 -16.65 -13.38
CA PHE A 221 3.15 -18.02 -13.20
C PHE A 221 3.75 -18.93 -14.28
N GLU A 222 4.16 -20.11 -13.86
CA GLU A 222 4.73 -21.14 -14.73
C GLU A 222 4.36 -22.51 -14.17
N LEU A 223 3.87 -23.38 -15.04
CA LEU A 223 3.62 -24.76 -14.66
C LEU A 223 4.92 -25.53 -14.90
N LEU A 224 5.45 -26.16 -13.84
CA LEU A 224 6.67 -26.96 -13.94
C LEU A 224 6.34 -28.38 -14.41
N SER A 225 7.24 -28.95 -15.20
CA SER A 225 7.25 -30.37 -15.58
C SER A 225 7.67 -31.27 -14.41
N ASP A 226 7.38 -32.57 -14.53
CA ASP A 226 7.75 -33.58 -13.53
C ASP A 226 9.28 -33.57 -13.26
N ASP A 227 10.09 -33.52 -14.32
CA ASP A 227 11.55 -33.48 -14.22
C ASP A 227 12.05 -32.21 -13.48
N GLU A 228 11.48 -31.05 -13.80
CA GLU A 228 11.82 -29.78 -13.12
C GLU A 228 11.42 -29.78 -11.63
N LEU A 229 10.33 -30.47 -11.29
CA LEU A 229 9.88 -30.60 -9.90
C LEU A 229 10.77 -31.55 -9.11
N GLU A 230 11.16 -32.67 -9.69
CA GLU A 230 12.08 -33.63 -9.07
C GLU A 230 13.45 -32.97 -8.84
N ASP A 231 13.98 -32.23 -9.81
CA ASP A 231 15.23 -31.47 -9.67
C ASP A 231 15.16 -30.39 -8.58
N LEU A 232 14.01 -29.72 -8.45
CA LEU A 232 13.82 -28.61 -7.51
C LEU A 232 13.56 -29.07 -6.07
N LEU A 233 12.80 -30.15 -5.90
CA LEU A 233 12.33 -30.63 -4.59
C LEU A 233 13.06 -31.88 -4.09
N GLY A 234 13.73 -32.61 -4.98
CA GLY A 234 14.37 -33.88 -4.67
C GLY A 234 13.39 -35.01 -4.38
N VAL A 235 12.13 -34.89 -4.83
CA VAL A 235 11.05 -35.88 -4.63
C VAL A 235 10.27 -36.10 -5.93
N SER A 236 9.95 -37.36 -6.24
CA SER A 236 9.28 -37.77 -7.49
C SER A 236 7.75 -37.84 -7.38
N GLU A 237 7.23 -37.74 -6.15
CA GLU A 237 5.82 -37.86 -5.83
C GLU A 237 5.00 -36.62 -6.24
N ILE A 238 5.67 -35.47 -6.41
CA ILE A 238 5.05 -34.20 -6.78
C ILE A 238 5.12 -34.03 -8.30
N LYS A 239 4.00 -34.30 -8.97
CA LYS A 239 3.91 -34.29 -10.45
C LYS A 239 3.25 -33.04 -11.05
N LYS A 240 2.89 -32.08 -10.20
CA LYS A 240 2.22 -30.86 -10.68
C LYS A 240 2.33 -29.73 -9.67
N ALA A 241 3.07 -28.68 -10.02
CA ALA A 241 3.07 -27.46 -9.25
C ALA A 241 3.10 -26.21 -10.13
N LEU A 242 2.36 -25.19 -9.69
CA LEU A 242 2.43 -23.85 -10.24
C LEU A 242 3.54 -23.08 -9.52
N HIS A 243 4.61 -22.76 -10.24
CA HIS A 243 5.64 -21.84 -9.79
C HIS A 243 5.15 -20.41 -9.87
N VAL A 244 5.20 -19.72 -8.73
CA VAL A 244 5.00 -18.27 -8.64
C VAL A 244 6.37 -17.60 -8.57
N LYS A 245 6.80 -17.06 -9.71
CA LYS A 245 8.12 -16.45 -9.91
C LYS A 245 8.41 -15.26 -9.00
N LYS A 246 7.36 -14.61 -8.50
CA LYS A 246 7.43 -13.41 -7.63
C LYS A 246 6.80 -13.72 -6.27
N GLY A 247 7.52 -14.44 -5.44
CA GLY A 247 7.10 -14.87 -4.12
C GLY A 247 8.11 -14.45 -3.07
N LEU A 248 7.63 -14.16 -1.85
CA LEU A 248 8.53 -13.89 -0.74
C LEU A 248 8.28 -14.84 0.41
N PHE A 249 9.35 -15.48 0.83
CA PHE A 249 9.56 -15.97 2.17
C PHE A 249 10.01 -14.82 3.06
N LEU A 250 9.28 -14.59 4.14
CA LEU A 250 9.54 -13.52 5.09
C LEU A 250 9.65 -14.09 6.49
N GLN A 251 10.59 -13.59 7.27
CA GLN A 251 10.61 -13.80 8.72
C GLN A 251 9.99 -12.57 9.40
N PRO A 252 8.76 -12.67 9.95
CA PRO A 252 8.05 -11.52 10.50
C PRO A 252 8.83 -10.75 11.57
N LEU A 253 9.61 -11.43 12.41
CA LEU A 253 10.44 -10.78 13.42
C LEU A 253 11.55 -9.93 12.80
N GLU A 254 12.28 -10.47 11.82
CA GLU A 254 13.33 -9.73 11.10
C GLU A 254 12.75 -8.53 10.35
N LEU A 255 11.61 -8.73 9.68
CA LEU A 255 10.90 -7.66 8.99
C LEU A 255 10.51 -6.53 9.95
N LYS A 256 9.94 -6.85 11.12
CA LYS A 256 9.59 -5.83 12.12
C LYS A 256 10.80 -5.09 12.67
N LYS A 257 11.91 -5.80 12.93
CA LYS A 257 13.16 -5.17 13.36
C LYS A 257 13.65 -4.16 12.32
N LYS A 258 13.76 -4.55 11.05
CA LYS A 258 14.13 -3.65 9.94
C LYS A 258 13.20 -2.44 9.82
N LEU A 259 11.88 -2.64 9.96
CA LEU A 259 10.89 -1.56 9.85
C LEU A 259 10.95 -0.55 11.01
N LEU A 260 11.27 -1.03 12.22
CA LEU A 260 11.30 -0.20 13.43
C LEU A 260 12.69 0.39 13.71
N GLU A 261 13.72 -0.01 12.96
CA GLU A 261 15.07 0.51 13.06
C GLU A 261 15.18 1.88 12.39
N HIS A 262 14.76 2.93 13.11
CA HIS A 262 14.81 4.30 12.61
C HIS A 262 14.95 5.30 13.76
N ARG A 263 15.73 6.37 13.57
CA ARG A 263 16.01 7.39 14.62
C ARG A 263 14.77 8.14 15.13
N PHE A 264 13.70 8.18 14.34
CA PHE A 264 12.42 8.80 14.72
C PHE A 264 11.40 7.81 15.29
N ILE A 265 11.77 6.53 15.44
CA ILE A 265 10.89 5.52 16.01
C ILE A 265 11.41 5.15 17.40
N LYS A 266 10.54 5.24 18.40
CA LYS A 266 10.78 4.70 19.74
C LYS A 266 9.80 3.57 20.01
N ILE A 267 10.31 2.41 20.42
CA ILE A 267 9.51 1.23 20.76
C ILE A 267 9.33 1.18 22.28
N ILE A 268 8.10 1.00 22.74
CA ILE A 268 7.73 0.96 24.15
C ILE A 268 6.87 -0.30 24.37
N LEU A 269 7.50 -1.32 24.94
CA LEU A 269 6.88 -2.63 25.21
C LEU A 269 6.32 -2.68 26.64
N ASN A 270 5.52 -3.72 26.94
CA ASN A 270 4.81 -3.87 28.22
C ASN A 270 3.87 -2.71 28.57
N GLU A 271 3.43 -1.93 27.59
CA GLU A 271 2.53 -0.79 27.81
C GLU A 271 1.18 -1.05 27.17
N LYS A 272 0.24 -1.51 28.00
CA LYS A 272 -1.13 -1.76 27.57
C LYS A 272 -1.92 -0.45 27.54
N PHE A 273 -2.39 -0.08 26.35
CA PHE A 273 -3.37 0.99 26.16
C PHE A 273 -4.63 0.78 27.01
N VAL A 274 -5.16 1.86 27.58
CA VAL A 274 -6.40 1.87 28.37
C VAL A 274 -7.46 2.75 27.72
N SER A 275 -7.13 4.02 27.49
CA SER A 275 -8.05 5.01 26.93
C SER A 275 -7.27 6.15 26.28
N PHE A 276 -7.98 6.97 25.49
CA PHE A 276 -7.48 8.26 25.06
C PHE A 276 -8.56 9.31 25.28
N THR A 277 -8.14 10.57 25.40
CA THR A 277 -8.99 11.75 25.37
C THR A 277 -8.53 12.66 24.24
N GLU A 278 -9.50 13.33 23.61
CA GLU A 278 -9.23 14.31 22.56
C GLU A 278 -9.42 15.72 23.12
N GLU A 279 -8.37 16.52 23.12
CA GLU A 279 -8.41 17.91 23.55
C GLU A 279 -7.88 18.83 22.45
N LYS A 280 -8.79 19.63 21.87
CA LYS A 280 -8.52 20.56 20.77
C LYS A 280 -7.91 19.86 19.54
N ASN A 281 -6.58 19.84 19.46
CA ASN A 281 -5.76 19.35 18.34
C ASN A 281 -4.73 18.31 18.81
N LYS A 282 -4.94 17.72 19.99
CA LYS A 282 -4.06 16.74 20.60
C LYS A 282 -4.87 15.55 21.09
N VAL A 283 -4.21 14.40 21.11
CA VAL A 283 -4.73 13.17 21.70
C VAL A 283 -3.85 12.83 22.91
N GLU A 284 -4.45 12.81 24.09
CA GLU A 284 -3.79 12.29 25.28
C GLU A 284 -4.09 10.80 25.42
N VAL A 285 -3.04 9.99 25.57
CA VAL A 285 -3.12 8.53 25.57
C VAL A 285 -2.72 8.01 26.94
N HIS A 286 -3.56 7.19 27.54
CA HIS A 286 -3.38 6.63 28.89
C HIS A 286 -3.10 5.13 28.84
N PHE A 287 -2.15 4.70 29.67
CA PHE A 287 -1.67 3.32 29.71
C PHE A 287 -1.84 2.70 31.10
N LYS A 288 -1.83 1.37 31.15
CA LYS A 288 -2.06 0.59 32.37
C LYS A 288 -1.00 0.83 33.45
N SER A 289 0.22 1.22 33.08
CA SER A 289 1.29 1.56 34.03
C SER A 289 1.04 2.88 34.79
N GLY A 290 0.04 3.66 34.37
CA GLY A 290 -0.17 5.05 34.83
C GLY A 290 0.52 6.08 33.94
N LEU A 291 1.32 5.66 32.95
CA LEU A 291 1.87 6.57 31.93
C LEU A 291 0.74 7.26 31.17
N SER A 292 0.88 8.58 30.98
CA SER A 292 0.02 9.39 30.11
C SER A 292 0.88 10.32 29.26
N LYS A 293 0.56 10.46 27.96
CA LYS A 293 1.35 11.29 27.04
C LYS A 293 0.50 11.84 25.89
N SER A 294 0.83 13.07 25.47
CA SER A 294 0.12 13.81 24.43
C SER A 294 0.79 13.69 23.05
N TYR A 295 -0.05 13.55 22.01
CA TYR A 295 0.34 13.35 20.61
C TYR A 295 -0.50 14.22 19.67
N ASP A 296 -0.01 14.44 18.44
CA ASP A 296 -0.80 15.10 17.38
C ASP A 296 -1.85 14.16 16.78
N ALA A 297 -1.58 12.85 16.83
CA ALA A 297 -2.46 11.81 16.31
C ALA A 297 -2.25 10.50 17.06
N LEU A 298 -3.23 9.60 16.94
CA LEU A 298 -3.20 8.23 17.45
C LEU A 298 -3.59 7.26 16.33
N ALA A 299 -2.82 6.20 16.14
CA ALA A 299 -3.15 5.11 15.23
C ALA A 299 -3.33 3.80 16.01
N VAL A 300 -4.45 3.11 15.77
CA VAL A 300 -4.74 1.82 16.42
C VAL A 300 -4.40 0.67 15.46
N CYS A 301 -3.37 -0.10 15.80
CA CYS A 301 -2.80 -1.20 15.02
C CYS A 301 -2.72 -2.51 15.83
N THR A 302 -3.65 -2.73 16.75
CA THR A 302 -3.60 -3.78 17.79
C THR A 302 -4.02 -5.18 17.31
N GLY A 303 -4.24 -5.37 16.01
CA GLY A 303 -4.64 -6.66 15.43
C GLY A 303 -5.95 -7.17 16.05
N LYS A 304 -5.91 -8.30 16.78
CA LYS A 304 -7.08 -8.83 17.48
C LYS A 304 -7.68 -7.85 18.51
N GLY A 305 -6.86 -6.94 19.05
CA GLY A 305 -7.29 -5.92 20.00
C GLY A 305 -8.18 -4.84 19.37
N LEU A 306 -8.34 -4.80 18.04
CA LEU A 306 -9.30 -3.92 17.38
C LEU A 306 -10.74 -4.25 17.76
N LYS A 307 -11.02 -5.44 18.30
CA LYS A 307 -12.33 -5.78 18.85
C LYS A 307 -12.77 -4.82 19.94
N ASP A 308 -11.84 -4.29 20.73
CA ASP A 308 -12.15 -3.32 21.79
C ASP A 308 -12.72 -2.00 21.22
N PHE A 309 -12.59 -1.78 19.90
CA PHE A 309 -13.10 -0.61 19.18
C PHE A 309 -14.24 -0.95 18.20
N ASN A 310 -14.38 -2.21 17.80
CA ASN A 310 -15.39 -2.65 16.84
C ASN A 310 -15.73 -4.14 17.01
N ASP A 311 -16.90 -4.40 17.62
CA ASP A 311 -17.38 -5.75 17.91
C ASP A 311 -17.76 -6.57 16.66
N ASN A 312 -17.91 -5.94 15.49
CA ASN A 312 -18.25 -6.63 14.25
C ASN A 312 -17.09 -7.44 13.65
N LEU A 313 -15.88 -7.33 14.22
CA LEU A 313 -14.71 -8.03 13.72
C LEU A 313 -14.71 -9.50 14.16
N LYS A 314 -14.39 -10.41 13.23
CA LYS A 314 -14.18 -11.82 13.54
C LYS A 314 -12.71 -12.10 13.81
N VAL A 315 -12.43 -12.86 14.87
CA VAL A 315 -11.07 -13.32 15.18
C VAL A 315 -10.97 -14.79 14.79
N SER A 316 -9.93 -15.12 14.04
CA SER A 316 -9.57 -16.48 13.67
C SER A 316 -8.24 -16.84 14.31
N TYR A 317 -8.12 -18.08 14.77
CA TYR A 317 -6.91 -18.63 15.33
C TYR A 317 -6.31 -19.64 14.35
N GLY A 318 -4.99 -19.66 14.28
CA GLY A 318 -4.22 -20.61 13.49
C GLY A 318 -3.03 -21.10 14.29
N GLN A 319 -2.51 -22.27 13.93
CA GLN A 319 -1.34 -22.87 14.55
C GLN A 319 -0.32 -23.21 13.49
N MET A 320 0.96 -23.12 13.85
CA MET A 320 2.08 -23.60 13.04
C MET A 320 2.79 -24.70 13.81
N ALA A 321 3.14 -25.78 13.13
CA ALA A 321 3.97 -26.85 13.66
C ALA A 321 5.37 -26.74 13.07
N GLY A 322 6.38 -26.86 13.93
CA GLY A 322 7.77 -27.01 13.51
C GLY A 322 8.14 -28.49 13.51
N ILE A 323 8.80 -28.96 12.45
CA ILE A 323 9.30 -30.33 12.35
C ILE A 323 10.82 -30.23 12.17
N SER A 324 11.56 -31.05 12.92
CA SER A 324 13.00 -31.23 12.72
C SER A 324 13.21 -32.55 12.00
N ASN A 325 13.32 -32.51 10.67
CA ASN A 325 13.58 -33.68 9.84
C ASN A 325 14.73 -33.40 8.87
N LYS A 326 15.76 -34.25 8.90
CA LYS A 326 16.95 -34.13 8.05
C LYS A 326 16.65 -34.37 6.57
N ASP A 327 15.65 -35.17 6.29
CA ASP A 327 15.32 -35.57 4.91
C ASP A 327 14.55 -34.45 4.16
N LEU A 328 14.06 -33.44 4.89
CA LEU A 328 13.37 -32.27 4.32
C LEU A 328 14.32 -31.08 4.01
N PHE A 329 15.64 -31.24 4.17
CA PHE A 329 16.62 -30.15 4.00
C PHE A 329 16.88 -29.71 2.54
N ASN A 330 16.27 -30.38 1.56
CA ASN A 330 16.44 -30.05 0.14
C ASN A 330 15.37 -29.10 -0.42
N ILE A 331 14.41 -28.63 0.41
CA ILE A 331 13.33 -27.75 -0.05
C ILE A 331 13.86 -26.31 -0.16
N LYS A 332 14.24 -25.92 -1.38
CA LYS A 332 14.83 -24.60 -1.67
C LYS A 332 13.80 -23.46 -1.76
N MET A 333 12.51 -23.77 -1.79
CA MET A 333 11.44 -22.80 -2.04
C MET A 333 10.17 -23.15 -1.24
N PRO A 334 9.40 -22.16 -0.74
CA PRO A 334 8.18 -22.43 0.02
C PRO A 334 7.17 -23.26 -0.79
N LEU A 335 6.64 -24.31 -0.17
CA LEU A 335 5.64 -25.19 -0.78
C LEU A 335 4.27 -24.95 -0.15
N ASN A 336 3.32 -24.52 -0.97
CA ASN A 336 1.96 -24.23 -0.56
C ASN A 336 1.01 -25.37 -1.00
N HIS A 337 0.43 -26.08 -0.04
CA HIS A 337 -0.67 -27.04 -0.23
C HIS A 337 -1.96 -26.57 0.48
N GLN A 338 -2.63 -27.41 1.28
CA GLN A 338 -3.70 -27.00 2.19
C GLN A 338 -3.13 -26.21 3.38
N ASP A 339 -1.88 -26.54 3.75
CA ASP A 339 -1.01 -25.79 4.65
C ASP A 339 0.28 -25.38 3.92
N ILE A 340 1.10 -24.53 4.54
CA ILE A 340 2.36 -24.04 3.95
C ILE A 340 3.54 -24.71 4.65
N LEU A 341 4.35 -25.43 3.89
CA LEU A 341 5.58 -26.05 4.36
C LEU A 341 6.78 -25.14 4.06
N PHE A 342 7.68 -25.06 5.04
CA PHE A 342 8.85 -24.21 4.99
C PHE A 342 10.08 -24.92 5.54
N GLN A 343 11.25 -24.49 5.07
CA GLN A 343 12.55 -24.79 5.65
C GLN A 343 13.16 -23.52 6.27
N LYS A 344 13.91 -23.67 7.37
CA LYS A 344 14.63 -22.59 8.05
C LYS A 344 16.08 -22.51 7.59
#